data_AF-A0A538EHN9-F1
#
_entry.id   AF-A0A538EHN9-F1
#
_cell.length_a   1.000
_cell.length_b   1.000
_cell.length_c   1.000
_cell.angle_alpha   90.00
_cell.angle_beta   90.00
_cell.angle_gamma   90.00
#
_symmetry.space_group_name_H-M   'P 1'
#
loop_
_entity.id
_entity.type
_entity.pdbx_description
1 polymer ?
#
loop_
_entity_poly.entity_id
_entity_poly.type
_entity_poly.pdbx_seq_one_letter_code
_entity_poly.pdbx_strand_id
1 'polypeptide(L)' 'MSVLRILIWSLADSQTTLGKLREHLPFSGDDEYWIANEAQERFGLVSTGDELPDLTWIRELVGREPEIAEEYDLLE' A
#
# COMPACT_ATOMS: atom_id res chain seq x y z
N MET A 1 -4.98 20.88 -5.50
CA MET A 1 -3.56 20.54 -5.25
C MET A 1 -3.56 19.05 -5.07
N SER A 2 -3.10 18.32 -6.08
CA SER A 2 -3.20 16.86 -6.09
C SER A 2 -2.03 16.29 -5.29
N VAL A 3 -2.34 15.48 -4.28
CA VAL A 3 -1.34 14.85 -3.41
C VAL A 3 -1.16 13.41 -3.84
N LEU A 4 0.10 12.99 -3.98
CA LEU A 4 0.48 11.60 -4.16
C LEU A 4 0.94 11.03 -2.81
N ARG A 5 0.37 9.89 -2.43
CA ARG A 5 0.68 9.18 -1.19
C ARG A 5 1.36 7.87 -1.51
N ILE A 6 2.47 7.59 -0.84
CA ILE A 6 3.20 6.33 -0.94
C ILE A 6 3.20 5.66 0.42
N LEU A 7 2.57 4.49 0.48
CA LEU A 7 2.53 3.64 1.66
C LEU A 7 3.26 2.33 1.37
N ILE A 8 4.29 1.98 2.14
CA ILE A 8 5.03 0.72 1.98
C ILE A 8 5.07 -0.05 3.30
N TRP A 9 4.71 -1.32 3.24
CA TRP A 9 4.83 -2.30 4.30
C TRP A 9 5.93 -3.31 3.93
N SER A 10 6.81 -3.59 4.89
CA SER A 10 7.61 -4.81 4.84
C SER A 10 6.73 -6.02 5.17
N LEU A 11 6.95 -7.10 4.42
CA LEU A 11 6.41 -8.44 4.65
C LEU A 11 7.43 -9.35 5.35
N ALA A 12 8.69 -8.92 5.48
CA ALA A 12 9.72 -9.65 6.21
C ALA A 12 9.31 -9.77 7.69
N ASP A 13 9.27 -11.00 8.21
CA ASP A 13 8.75 -11.31 9.55
C ASP A 13 7.25 -10.99 9.76
N SER A 14 6.47 -10.80 8.69
CA SER A 14 5.02 -10.62 8.79
C SER A 14 4.27 -11.95 8.92
N GLN A 15 3.02 -11.91 9.37
CA GLN A 15 2.14 -13.08 9.44
C GLN A 15 1.52 -13.46 8.08
N THR A 16 1.86 -12.73 7.02
CA THR A 16 1.27 -12.89 5.68
C THR A 16 2.34 -13.07 4.60
N THR A 17 1.89 -13.39 3.40
CA THR A 17 2.73 -13.48 2.20
C THR A 17 2.12 -12.66 1.09
N LEU A 18 2.91 -12.29 0.09
CA LEU A 18 2.39 -11.53 -1.05
C LEU A 18 1.26 -12.28 -1.78
N GLY A 19 1.34 -13.61 -1.88
CA GLY A 19 0.29 -14.43 -2.48
C GLY A 19 -1.05 -14.25 -1.76
N LYS A 20 -1.05 -14.32 -0.41
CA LYS A 20 -2.24 -14.07 0.40
C LYS A 20 -2.74 -12.63 0.24
N LEU A 21 -1.85 -11.64 0.24
CA LEU A 21 -2.26 -10.24 0.07
C LEU A 21 -2.96 -10.02 -1.27
N ARG A 22 -2.49 -10.65 -2.35
CA ARG A 22 -3.12 -10.57 -3.68
C ARG A 22 -4.55 -11.10 -3.70
N GLU A 23 -4.88 -12.10 -2.88
CA GLU A 23 -6.24 -12.65 -2.77
C GLU A 23 -7.22 -11.69 -2.07
N HIS A 24 -6.70 -10.77 -1.25
CA HIS A 24 -7.47 -9.80 -0.47
C HIS A 24 -7.44 -8.38 -1.07
N LEU A 25 -6.79 -8.19 -2.21
CA LEU A 25 -6.64 -6.89 -2.85
C LEU A 25 -8.02 -6.29 -3.18
N PRO A 26 -8.32 -5.07 -2.69
CA PRO A 26 -9.53 -4.38 -3.10
C PRO A 26 -9.43 -4.00 -4.59
N PHE A 27 -10.59 -3.81 -5.22
CA PHE A 27 -10.64 -3.23 -6.55
C PHE A 27 -10.02 -1.84 -6.51
N SER A 28 -9.00 -1.61 -7.33
CA SER A 28 -8.27 -0.34 -7.39
C SER A 28 -9.01 0.61 -8.32
N GLY A 29 -9.30 1.83 -7.86
CA GLY A 29 -9.76 2.90 -8.75
C GLY A 29 -8.67 3.39 -9.70
N ASP A 30 -8.99 4.36 -10.57
CA ASP A 30 -8.03 4.96 -11.51
C ASP A 30 -6.87 5.71 -10.79
N ASP A 31 -7.08 6.07 -9.51
CA ASP A 31 -6.17 6.84 -8.67
C ASP A 31 -5.39 5.99 -7.65
N GLU A 32 -5.43 4.66 -7.77
CA GLU A 32 -4.86 3.75 -6.78
C GLU A 32 -4.06 2.62 -7.43
N TYR A 33 -2.81 2.46 -7.01
CA TYR A 33 -1.90 1.47 -7.55
C TYR A 33 -1.28 0.65 -6.42
N TRP A 34 -1.64 -0.63 -6.37
CA TRP A 34 -0.98 -1.59 -5.50
C TRP A 34 0.35 -2.02 -6.11
N ILE A 35 1.42 -1.88 -5.35
CA ILE A 35 2.79 -2.20 -5.78
C ILE A 35 3.40 -3.27 -4.89
N ALA A 36 4.24 -4.11 -5.47
CA ALA A 36 4.93 -5.17 -4.74
C ALA A 36 6.37 -5.31 -5.22
N ASN A 37 7.27 -5.62 -4.29
CA ASN A 37 8.63 -6.03 -4.57
C ASN A 37 8.90 -7.36 -3.86
N GLU A 38 8.80 -8.47 -4.61
CA GLU A 38 9.00 -9.81 -4.08
C GLU A 38 10.43 -10.03 -3.58
N ALA A 39 11.43 -9.47 -4.27
CA ALA A 39 12.84 -9.64 -3.90
C ALA A 39 13.21 -8.96 -2.58
N GLN A 40 12.51 -7.88 -2.22
CA GLN A 40 12.69 -7.15 -0.96
C GLN A 40 11.58 -7.41 0.05
N GLU A 41 10.66 -8.32 -0.26
CA GLU A 41 9.47 -8.64 0.55
C GLU A 41 8.69 -7.37 0.94
N ARG A 42 8.37 -6.51 -0.03
CA ARG A 42 7.61 -5.28 0.20
C ARG A 42 6.30 -5.29 -0.55
N PHE A 43 5.31 -4.65 0.05
CA PHE A 43 4.01 -4.40 -0.55
C PHE A 43 3.58 -2.98 -0.22
N GLY A 44 2.82 -2.35 -1.10
CA GLY A 44 2.50 -0.94 -0.95
C GLY A 44 1.33 -0.46 -1.78
N LEU A 45 0.93 0.77 -1.48
CA LEU A 45 -0.08 1.52 -2.19
C LEU A 45 0.53 2.86 -2.63
N VAL A 46 0.32 3.21 -3.89
CA VAL A 46 0.50 4.57 -4.40
C VAL A 46 -0.88 5.10 -4.73
N SER A 47 -1.27 6.23 -4.14
CA SER A 47 -2.58 6.83 -4.36
C SER A 47 -2.48 8.31 -4.71
N THR A 48 -3.23 8.74 -5.71
CA THR A 48 -3.42 10.15 -6.10
C THR A 48 -4.80 10.70 -5.72
N GLY A 49 -5.63 9.86 -5.09
CA GLY A 49 -6.97 10.23 -4.66
C GLY A 49 -6.94 11.18 -3.47
N ASP A 50 -8.00 11.98 -3.30
CA ASP A 50 -8.14 12.90 -2.17
C ASP A 50 -8.21 12.13 -0.82
N GLU A 51 -8.83 10.94 -0.83
CA GLU A 51 -8.97 10.06 0.33
C GLU A 51 -8.26 8.72 0.10
N LEU A 52 -7.67 8.15 1.17
CA LEU A 52 -7.12 6.81 1.15
C LEU A 52 -8.24 5.76 1.25
N PRO A 53 -8.08 4.59 0.62
CA PRO A 53 -9.01 3.48 0.80
C PRO A 53 -8.97 2.96 2.23
N ASP A 54 -9.90 2.08 2.60
CA ASP A 54 -9.81 1.38 3.89
C ASP A 54 -8.58 0.46 3.92
N LEU A 55 -7.61 0.79 4.77
CA LEU A 55 -6.36 0.06 4.96
C LEU A 55 -6.38 -0.82 6.22
N THR A 56 -7.55 -1.03 6.85
CA THR A 56 -7.64 -1.87 8.05
C THR A 56 -7.22 -3.31 7.75
N TRP A 57 -7.64 -3.86 6.61
CA TRP A 57 -7.34 -5.24 6.22
C TRP A 57 -5.83 -5.52 6.09
N ILE A 58 -5.05 -4.58 5.54
CA ILE A 58 -3.61 -4.75 5.38
C ILE A 58 -2.90 -4.68 6.74
N ARG A 59 -3.36 -3.81 7.64
CA ARG A 59 -2.83 -3.73 9.01
C ARG A 59 -3.11 -5.02 9.78
N GLU A 60 -4.28 -5.62 9.60
CA GLU A 60 -4.63 -6.91 10.21
C GLU A 60 -3.81 -8.07 9.65
N LEU A 61 -3.57 -8.12 8.33
CA LEU A 61 -2.80 -9.19 7.69
C LEU A 61 -1.28 -9.06 7.93
N VAL A 62 -0.73 -7.86 7.80
CA VAL A 62 0.70 -7.61 8.00
C VAL A 62 1.03 -7.52 9.50
N GLY A 63 0.09 -7.06 10.32
CA GLY A 63 0.22 -6.92 11.77
C GLY A 63 0.93 -5.64 12.23
N ARG A 64 1.12 -4.66 11.33
CA ARG A 64 1.84 -3.40 11.62
C ARG A 64 1.42 -2.27 10.69
N GLU A 65 1.75 -1.06 11.10
CA GLU A 65 1.69 0.17 10.29
C GLU A 65 2.67 0.10 9.11
N PRO A 66 2.45 0.90 8.04
CA PRO A 66 3.43 1.06 6.98
C PRO A 66 4.75 1.63 7.54
N GLU A 67 5.87 1.11 7.04
CA GLU A 67 7.20 1.62 7.39
C GLU A 67 7.52 2.92 6.64
N ILE A 68 6.92 3.11 5.46
CA ILE A 68 7.01 4.33 4.68
C ILE A 68 5.59 4.84 4.51
N ALA A 69 5.35 6.08 4.94
CA ALA A 69 4.10 6.79 4.74
C ALA A 69 4.43 8.23 4.36
N GLU A 70 4.56 8.48 3.06
CA GLU A 70 5.03 9.75 2.52
C GLU A 70 3.95 10.40 1.65
N GLU A 71 3.89 11.73 1.70
CA GLU A 71 2.98 12.54 0.91
C GLU A 71 3.78 13.55 0.08
N TYR A 72 3.37 13.72 -1.17
CA TYR A 72 4.04 14.54 -2.16
C TYR A 72 3.02 15.42 -2.88
N ASP A 73 3.38 16.68 -3.14
CA ASP A 73 2.64 17.50 -4.08
C ASP A 73 3.00 17.09 -5.50
N LEU A 74 2.00 16.82 -6.34
CA LEU A 74 2.20 16.57 -7.76
C LEU A 74 2.55 17.89 -8.47
N LEU A 75 3.64 17.86 -9.24
CA LEU A 75 4.06 18.97 -10.09
C LEU A 75 3.51 18.72 -11.51
N GLU A 76 2.79 19.71 -12.06
CA GLU A 76 2.30 19.70 -13.46
C GLU A 76 3.43 19.82 -14.48
#